data_AF-A0A4U5NG67-F1
#
_entry.id   AF-A0A4U5NG67-F1
#
_cell.length_a   1.000
_cell.length_b   1.000
_cell.length_c   1.000
_cell.angle_alpha   90.00
_cell.angle_beta   90.00
_cell.angle_gamma   90.00
#
_symmetry.space_group_name_H-M   'P 1'
#
loop_
_entity.id
_entity.type
_entity.pdbx_description
1 polymer ?
#
loop_
_entity_poly.entity_id
_entity_poly.type
_entity_poly.pdbx_seq_one_letter_code
_entity_poly.pdbx_strand_id
1 'polypeptide(L)'
;MSHGTSTSAGSGSRSYGFFSRLLRPRNSDAERPDHGLFKESEGSITSIAWNNMSKNSPEATRIRTLELLGDIVKKRRLEVTSMEGIYHEIRDLLKTANGRGPSLKFLSIMTAAQIEQIGACLRHTFFETIKEIGCNELSVEWLVELTQSGENIEPFTVHIGPVLSSWIDELLAEKDHPLAEKVMKLTDGILKKNAPALNGESLSKIVCAVCRKACIPCDAQIKMCLSLLASILKYNRIPKAEVLAVVTTLCCLVNDRIHSAEAHQLMRNVLSSRNGYTTMRLLENICQRSKEPPKNVDIKTRDIIVRGAIFFLSTIIWGSNQIDDLQVTPPSILPALIEAPSTLLPLSDAML
;
A
#
# COMPACT_ATOMS: atom_id res chain seq x y z
N MET A 1 91.32 56.89 16.78
CA MET A 1 91.64 55.85 15.77
C MET A 1 90.82 54.62 16.14
N SER A 2 89.91 54.24 15.22
CA SER A 2 89.03 53.06 15.20
C SER A 2 88.44 52.55 16.53
N HIS A 3 87.27 53.09 16.89
CA HIS A 3 86.29 52.45 17.76
C HIS A 3 85.16 51.86 16.90
N GLY A 4 84.77 50.61 17.18
CA GLY A 4 83.48 50.06 16.75
C GLY A 4 82.38 50.41 17.73
N THR A 5 81.12 50.41 17.25
CA THR A 5 79.99 49.61 17.74
C THR A 5 78.69 49.98 17.01
N SER A 6 77.93 48.94 16.62
CA SER A 6 76.46 48.82 16.57
C SER A 6 75.57 49.82 15.83
N THR A 7 74.68 49.30 14.98
CA THR A 7 73.26 49.70 14.92
C THR A 7 72.38 48.62 14.30
N SER A 8 71.20 48.46 14.92
CA SER A 8 70.01 47.70 14.53
C SER A 8 69.17 48.40 13.46
N ALA A 9 68.36 47.68 12.68
CA ALA A 9 66.96 48.01 12.39
C ALA A 9 66.31 46.95 11.48
N GLY A 10 65.08 46.57 11.79
CA GLY A 10 64.24 45.71 10.94
C GLY A 10 63.44 46.48 9.89
N SER A 11 62.86 45.74 8.95
CA SER A 11 61.64 46.13 8.25
C SER A 11 60.90 44.88 7.76
N GLY A 12 59.60 44.82 8.02
CA GLY A 12 58.72 43.79 7.48
C GLY A 12 58.16 44.17 6.11
N SER A 13 57.44 43.24 5.49
CA SER A 13 56.07 43.43 4.98
C SER A 13 55.68 42.39 3.90
N ARG A 14 54.57 41.68 4.17
CA ARG A 14 53.51 41.18 3.24
C ARG A 14 53.90 40.14 2.18
N SER A 15 53.03 39.23 1.72
CA SER A 15 51.70 38.70 2.07
C SER A 15 51.37 37.65 0.99
N TYR A 16 50.42 36.75 1.27
CA TYR A 16 49.77 35.76 0.38
C TYR A 16 50.58 34.47 0.12
N GLY A 17 50.02 33.26 0.22
CA GLY A 17 48.62 32.89 0.12
C GLY A 17 48.26 31.60 0.87
N PHE A 18 46.98 31.58 1.21
CA PHE A 18 46.22 30.75 2.12
C PHE A 18 45.86 29.35 1.54
N PHE A 19 46.65 28.79 0.62
CA PHE A 19 46.23 27.64 -0.21
C PHE A 19 47.30 26.54 -0.47
N SER A 20 48.11 26.15 0.52
CA SER A 20 49.07 25.05 0.32
C SER A 20 49.10 23.98 1.42
N ARG A 21 48.03 23.85 2.22
CA ARG A 21 47.87 22.78 3.23
C ARG A 21 46.77 21.76 2.93
N LEU A 22 46.31 21.69 1.68
CA LEU A 22 45.52 20.56 1.19
C LEU A 22 46.45 19.68 0.35
N LEU A 23 46.36 18.37 0.54
CA LEU A 23 47.19 17.29 -0.04
C LEU A 23 48.35 16.83 0.85
N ARG A 24 48.00 16.26 2.00
CA ARG A 24 48.74 15.13 2.58
C ARG A 24 47.73 14.01 2.83
N PRO A 25 47.94 12.79 2.31
CA PRO A 25 46.97 11.72 2.44
C PRO A 25 46.90 11.30 3.90
N ARG A 26 45.73 11.45 4.49
CA ARG A 26 45.44 10.96 5.84
C ARG A 26 45.20 9.45 5.73
N ASN A 27 46.27 8.67 5.87
CA ASN A 27 46.16 7.29 6.31
C ASN A 27 45.54 7.33 7.72
N SER A 28 44.22 7.14 7.77
CA SER A 28 43.52 6.72 8.97
C SER A 28 42.24 6.00 8.57
N ASP A 29 42.39 4.90 7.83
CA ASP A 29 41.53 3.72 8.00
C ASP A 29 41.94 3.04 9.31
N ALA A 30 41.83 3.79 10.42
CA ALA A 30 41.87 3.23 11.74
C ALA A 30 40.56 2.46 11.92
N GLU A 31 40.63 1.16 11.66
CA GLU A 31 39.82 0.08 12.19
C GLU A 31 38.52 0.54 12.87
N ARG A 32 37.43 0.62 12.09
CA ARG A 32 36.11 0.46 12.67
C ARG A 32 36.04 -0.94 13.29
N PRO A 33 35.41 -1.15 14.46
CA PRO A 33 35.24 -2.47 15.06
C PRO A 33 34.40 -3.45 14.21
N ASP A 34 33.95 -3.02 13.03
CA ASP A 34 32.92 -3.63 12.19
C ASP A 34 33.39 -4.86 11.38
N HIS A 35 34.67 -5.25 11.44
CA HIS A 35 35.21 -6.33 10.61
C HIS A 35 35.43 -7.68 11.31
N GLY A 36 35.13 -7.80 12.61
CA GLY A 36 35.33 -9.05 13.38
C GLY A 36 34.17 -10.06 13.33
N LEU A 37 32.98 -9.65 12.90
CA LEU A 37 31.77 -10.48 12.99
C LEU A 37 31.63 -11.54 11.87
N PHE A 38 32.59 -11.65 10.94
CA PHE A 38 32.45 -12.53 9.76
C PHE A 38 33.77 -13.04 9.15
N LYS A 39 34.88 -13.03 9.89
CA LYS A 39 36.03 -13.86 9.49
C LYS A 39 35.61 -15.33 9.66
N GLU A 40 35.71 -16.11 8.59
CA GLU A 40 35.69 -17.59 8.56
C GLU A 40 34.33 -18.33 8.60
N SER A 41 33.18 -17.67 8.48
CA SER A 41 31.88 -18.38 8.35
C SER A 41 31.28 -18.24 6.93
N GLU A 42 31.44 -19.28 6.11
CA GLU A 42 30.67 -19.42 4.87
C GLU A 42 29.21 -19.75 5.22
N GLY A 43 28.25 -19.03 4.64
CA GLY A 43 26.81 -19.32 4.80
C GLY A 43 26.17 -19.02 6.17
N SER A 44 26.95 -18.79 7.23
CA SER A 44 26.47 -18.49 8.60
C SER A 44 27.00 -17.17 9.14
N ILE A 45 26.35 -16.62 10.17
CA ILE A 45 26.91 -15.55 11.03
C ILE A 45 28.00 -16.14 11.96
N THR A 46 28.89 -15.30 12.51
CA THR A 46 29.93 -15.77 13.45
C THR A 46 29.37 -16.20 14.80
N SER A 47 30.16 -17.00 15.52
CA SER A 47 29.91 -17.35 16.92
C SER A 47 29.73 -16.12 17.82
N ILE A 48 30.47 -15.03 17.58
CA ILE A 48 30.33 -13.76 18.31
C ILE A 48 28.95 -13.16 18.06
N ALA A 49 28.50 -13.13 16.80
CA ALA A 49 27.17 -12.64 16.44
C ALA A 49 26.07 -13.51 17.07
N TRP A 50 26.20 -14.84 17.02
CA TRP A 50 25.28 -15.78 17.69
C TRP A 50 25.20 -15.52 19.19
N ASN A 51 26.34 -15.42 19.88
CA ASN A 51 26.39 -15.18 21.32
C ASN A 51 25.76 -13.84 21.70
N ASN A 52 26.06 -12.77 20.96
CA ASN A 52 25.53 -11.44 21.23
C ASN A 52 24.03 -11.32 20.93
N MET A 53 23.52 -12.10 19.97
CA MET A 53 22.09 -12.14 19.61
C MET A 53 21.27 -13.07 20.51
N SER A 54 21.94 -14.05 21.13
CA SER A 54 21.29 -15.07 21.94
C SER A 54 20.41 -14.47 23.04
N LYS A 55 19.34 -15.19 23.41
CA LYS A 55 18.47 -14.85 24.55
C LYS A 55 19.18 -14.63 25.88
N ASN A 56 20.40 -15.14 26.02
CA ASN A 56 21.23 -14.94 27.22
C ASN A 56 21.93 -13.57 27.26
N SER A 57 21.96 -12.84 26.14
CA SER A 57 22.57 -11.52 26.05
C SER A 57 21.60 -10.41 26.44
N PRO A 58 22.10 -9.28 27.01
CA PRO A 58 21.26 -8.12 27.29
C PRO A 58 20.55 -7.61 26.03
N GLU A 59 19.30 -7.16 26.18
CA GLU A 59 18.47 -6.70 25.05
C GLU A 59 19.16 -5.63 24.20
N ALA A 60 19.83 -4.66 24.82
CA ALA A 60 20.58 -3.61 24.12
C ALA A 60 21.71 -4.18 23.23
N THR A 61 22.42 -5.22 23.71
CA THR A 61 23.46 -5.90 22.95
C THR A 61 22.87 -6.64 21.75
N ARG A 62 21.72 -7.30 21.95
CA ARG A 62 21.00 -8.02 20.89
C ARG A 62 20.55 -7.04 19.80
N ILE A 63 19.89 -5.95 20.18
CA ILE A 63 19.44 -4.89 19.25
C ILE A 63 20.61 -4.33 18.44
N ARG A 64 21.71 -3.94 19.09
CA ARG A 64 22.90 -3.44 18.40
C ARG A 64 23.48 -4.47 17.44
N THR A 65 23.44 -5.75 17.80
CA THR A 65 23.89 -6.83 16.93
C THR A 65 23.00 -6.96 15.69
N LEU A 66 21.69 -6.82 15.82
CA LEU A 66 20.76 -6.84 14.67
C LEU A 66 20.99 -5.66 13.71
N GLU A 67 21.25 -4.47 14.24
CA GLU A 67 21.59 -3.31 13.42
C GLU A 67 22.84 -3.55 12.57
N LEU A 68 23.90 -4.07 13.19
CA LEU A 68 25.15 -4.41 12.50
C LEU A 68 24.95 -5.54 11.48
N LEU A 69 24.18 -6.57 11.82
CA LEU A 69 23.88 -7.68 10.90
C LEU A 69 23.07 -7.23 9.70
N GLY A 70 22.23 -6.20 9.82
CA GLY A 70 21.42 -5.67 8.73
C GLY A 70 22.23 -5.24 7.50
N ASP A 71 23.44 -4.71 7.69
CA ASP A 71 24.33 -4.35 6.58
C ASP A 71 25.05 -5.55 5.98
N ILE A 72 25.21 -6.62 6.75
CA ILE A 72 25.97 -7.80 6.36
C ILE A 72 25.09 -8.76 5.57
N VAL A 73 23.83 -8.95 5.98
CA VAL A 73 22.86 -9.79 5.25
C VAL A 73 22.60 -9.27 3.83
N LYS A 74 22.88 -7.98 3.55
CA LYS A 74 22.80 -7.41 2.19
C LYS A 74 23.99 -7.81 1.30
N LYS A 75 25.13 -8.19 1.89
CA LYS A 75 26.41 -8.40 1.19
C LYS A 75 26.80 -9.86 1.08
N ARG A 76 26.14 -10.75 1.81
CA ARG A 76 26.46 -12.18 1.87
C ARG A 76 25.19 -13.01 1.77
N ARG A 77 25.30 -14.20 1.20
CA ARG A 77 24.22 -15.19 1.15
C ARG A 77 24.24 -16.02 2.43
N LEU A 78 23.12 -16.09 3.12
CA LEU A 78 22.94 -16.95 4.29
C LEU A 78 22.29 -18.27 3.88
N GLU A 79 22.65 -19.34 4.59
CA GLU A 79 21.92 -20.59 4.54
C GLU A 79 20.56 -20.46 5.23
N VAL A 80 19.60 -21.27 4.80
CA VAL A 80 18.24 -21.30 5.37
C VAL A 80 18.27 -21.58 6.87
N THR A 81 19.10 -22.54 7.29
CA THR A 81 19.32 -22.91 8.69
C THR A 81 19.80 -21.74 9.54
N SER A 82 20.66 -20.89 8.98
CA SER A 82 21.14 -19.68 9.66
C SER A 82 20.02 -18.66 9.82
N MET A 83 19.20 -18.44 8.78
CA MET A 83 18.06 -17.52 8.86
C MET A 83 16.97 -18.01 9.83
N GLU A 84 16.70 -19.32 9.85
CA GLU A 84 15.81 -19.96 10.82
C GLU A 84 16.32 -19.77 12.25
N GLY A 85 17.61 -20.05 12.48
CA GLY A 85 18.25 -19.85 13.78
C GLY A 85 18.18 -18.39 14.24
N ILE A 86 18.43 -17.44 13.34
CA ILE A 86 18.33 -16.00 13.64
C ILE A 86 16.91 -15.65 14.06
N TYR A 87 15.91 -16.05 13.28
CA TYR A 87 14.50 -15.82 13.64
C TYR A 87 14.15 -16.41 15.01
N HIS A 88 14.57 -17.65 15.29
CA HIS A 88 14.32 -18.30 16.57
C HIS A 88 14.99 -17.61 17.76
N GLU A 89 16.18 -17.03 17.55
CA GLU A 89 16.88 -16.27 18.57
C GLU A 89 16.27 -14.89 18.80
N ILE A 90 15.59 -14.26 17.84
CA ILE A 90 15.08 -12.89 18.01
C ILE A 90 13.57 -12.77 18.16
N ARG A 91 12.80 -13.85 17.94
CA ARG A 91 11.32 -13.79 17.99
C ARG A 91 10.76 -13.29 19.32
N ASP A 92 11.48 -13.44 20.42
CA ASP A 92 11.09 -12.90 21.72
C ASP A 92 11.21 -11.37 21.77
N LEU A 93 12.17 -10.78 21.06
CA LEU A 93 12.31 -9.32 20.94
C LEU A 93 11.14 -8.68 20.20
N LEU A 94 10.42 -9.42 19.35
CA LEU A 94 9.18 -8.94 18.73
C LEU A 94 8.07 -8.64 19.76
N LYS A 95 8.19 -9.18 20.97
CA LYS A 95 7.26 -8.97 22.09
C LYS A 95 7.73 -7.88 23.05
N THR A 96 8.97 -7.39 22.95
CA THR A 96 9.49 -6.35 23.84
C THR A 96 9.29 -4.95 23.24
N ALA A 97 9.09 -3.95 24.10
CA ALA A 97 8.84 -2.58 23.64
C ALA A 97 10.04 -2.00 22.87
N ASN A 98 11.27 -2.25 23.35
CA ASN A 98 12.49 -1.70 22.75
C ASN A 98 13.00 -2.56 21.59
N GLY A 99 12.79 -3.88 21.65
CA GLY A 99 13.26 -4.83 20.65
C GLY A 99 12.36 -4.97 19.42
N ARG A 100 11.05 -4.70 19.54
CA ARG A 100 10.08 -4.96 18.45
C ARG A 100 10.43 -4.21 17.16
N GLY A 101 10.67 -2.91 17.25
CA GLY A 101 11.01 -2.07 16.08
C GLY A 101 12.29 -2.52 15.37
N PRO A 102 13.44 -2.58 16.07
CA PRO A 102 14.70 -3.06 15.49
C PRO A 102 14.62 -4.48 14.90
N SER A 103 13.92 -5.39 15.58
CA SER A 103 13.77 -6.77 15.12
C SER A 103 12.93 -6.86 13.85
N LEU A 104 11.81 -6.15 13.78
CA LEU A 104 10.98 -6.06 12.57
C LEU A 104 11.76 -5.48 11.40
N LYS A 105 12.50 -4.39 11.63
CA LYS A 105 13.34 -3.76 10.61
C LYS A 105 14.41 -4.71 10.09
N PHE A 106 15.08 -5.43 10.98
CA PHE A 106 16.08 -6.42 10.61
C PHE A 106 15.46 -7.59 9.82
N LEU A 107 14.31 -8.12 10.26
CA LEU A 107 13.60 -9.21 9.56
C LEU A 107 13.15 -8.80 8.15
N SER A 108 12.66 -7.57 7.99
CA SER A 108 12.34 -6.98 6.69
C SER A 108 13.58 -6.91 5.79
N ILE A 109 14.70 -6.36 6.31
CA ILE A 109 15.98 -6.28 5.57
C ILE A 109 16.50 -7.65 5.17
N MET A 110 16.49 -8.62 6.09
CA MET A 110 16.94 -9.99 5.84
C MET A 110 16.04 -10.65 4.78
N THR A 111 14.73 -10.42 4.85
CA THR A 111 13.78 -10.95 3.86
C THR A 111 14.03 -10.39 2.48
N ALA A 112 14.19 -9.07 2.35
CA ALA A 112 14.52 -8.42 1.09
C ALA A 112 15.84 -8.94 0.49
N ALA A 113 16.88 -9.06 1.33
CA ALA A 113 18.22 -9.44 0.88
C ALA A 113 18.36 -10.94 0.54
N GLN A 114 17.56 -11.80 1.17
CA GLN A 114 17.69 -13.25 1.08
C GLN A 114 16.45 -13.93 0.49
N ILE A 115 15.57 -13.19 -0.18
CA ILE A 115 14.24 -13.68 -0.59
C ILE A 115 14.28 -15.00 -1.39
N GLU A 116 15.30 -15.18 -2.23
CA GLU A 116 15.51 -16.40 -3.04
C GLU A 116 15.97 -17.60 -2.21
N GLN A 117 16.54 -17.37 -1.02
CA GLN A 117 17.03 -18.41 -0.12
C GLN A 117 15.97 -18.85 0.87
N ILE A 118 15.03 -17.96 1.23
CA ILE A 118 14.02 -18.26 2.24
C ILE A 118 13.07 -19.33 1.69
N GLY A 119 13.21 -20.55 2.20
CA GLY A 119 12.36 -21.68 1.84
C GLY A 119 10.90 -21.50 2.29
N ALA A 120 9.99 -22.30 1.74
CA ALA A 120 8.56 -22.19 1.97
C ALA A 120 8.15 -22.23 3.46
N CYS A 121 8.78 -23.09 4.27
CA CYS A 121 8.48 -23.19 5.70
C CYS A 121 8.80 -21.90 6.47
N LEU A 122 9.97 -21.30 6.19
CA LEU A 122 10.37 -20.04 6.82
C LEU A 122 9.51 -18.87 6.30
N ARG A 123 9.15 -18.86 5.00
CA ARG A 123 8.20 -17.88 4.44
C ARG A 123 6.85 -17.94 5.15
N HIS A 124 6.32 -19.15 5.39
CA HIS A 124 5.07 -19.33 6.14
C HIS A 124 5.20 -18.80 7.57
N THR A 125 6.31 -19.12 8.25
CA THR A 125 6.60 -18.65 9.61
C THR A 125 6.65 -17.11 9.67
N PHE A 126 7.29 -16.46 8.70
CA PHE A 126 7.32 -15.01 8.59
C PHE A 126 5.93 -14.43 8.37
N PHE A 127 5.14 -15.02 7.47
CA PHE A 127 3.78 -14.58 7.21
C PHE A 127 2.88 -14.67 8.46
N GLU A 128 2.89 -15.79 9.19
CA GLU A 128 2.11 -15.92 10.43
C GLU A 128 2.59 -14.91 11.49
N THR A 129 3.89 -14.65 11.58
CA THR A 129 4.43 -13.61 12.47
C THR A 129 3.92 -12.22 12.10
N ILE A 130 3.92 -11.86 10.82
CA ILE A 130 3.39 -10.59 10.31
C ILE A 130 1.90 -10.46 10.67
N LYS A 131 1.14 -11.53 10.47
CA LYS A 131 -0.29 -11.59 10.79
C LYS A 131 -0.56 -11.42 12.29
N GLU A 132 0.23 -12.04 13.16
CA GLU A 132 0.15 -11.86 14.62
C GLU A 132 0.48 -10.43 15.06
N ILE A 133 1.42 -9.79 14.38
CA ILE A 133 1.88 -8.43 14.67
C ILE A 133 0.84 -7.37 14.31
N GLY A 134 0.00 -7.63 13.30
CA GLY A 134 -1.04 -6.73 12.82
C GLY A 134 -0.51 -5.63 11.89
N CYS A 135 -1.38 -4.69 11.52
CA CYS A 135 -1.07 -3.65 10.54
C CYS A 135 -0.25 -2.50 11.15
N ASN A 136 1.04 -2.43 10.84
CA ASN A 136 1.91 -1.29 11.13
C ASN A 136 2.98 -1.10 10.04
N GLU A 137 3.68 0.02 10.04
CA GLU A 137 4.63 0.38 8.99
C GLU A 137 5.66 -0.72 8.67
N LEU A 138 6.33 -1.25 9.68
CA LEU A 138 7.39 -2.25 9.49
C LEU A 138 6.83 -3.62 9.07
N SER A 139 5.66 -4.01 9.58
CA SER A 139 5.00 -5.27 9.18
C SER A 139 4.49 -5.22 7.73
N VAL A 140 4.01 -4.06 7.28
CA VAL A 140 3.58 -3.85 5.89
C VAL A 140 4.80 -3.90 4.96
N GLU A 141 5.89 -3.23 5.33
CA GLU A 141 7.16 -3.32 4.59
C GLU A 141 7.64 -4.76 4.51
N TRP A 142 7.68 -5.47 5.63
CA TRP A 142 8.10 -6.86 5.66
C TRP A 142 7.20 -7.77 4.79
N LEU A 143 5.89 -7.54 4.77
CA LEU A 143 4.98 -8.27 3.89
C LEU A 143 5.22 -7.96 2.40
N VAL A 144 5.52 -6.70 2.07
CA VAL A 144 5.88 -6.31 0.69
C VAL A 144 7.15 -7.02 0.25
N GLU A 145 8.18 -7.09 1.10
CA GLU A 145 9.42 -7.83 0.80
C GLU A 145 9.16 -9.34 0.69
N LEU A 146 8.42 -9.92 1.62
CA LEU A 146 8.10 -11.35 1.64
C LEU A 146 7.33 -11.78 0.38
N THR A 147 6.42 -10.93 -0.08
CA THR A 147 5.60 -11.20 -1.27
C THR A 147 6.25 -10.75 -2.58
N GLN A 148 7.40 -10.06 -2.52
CA GLN A 148 8.01 -9.38 -3.67
C GLN A 148 6.98 -8.48 -4.38
N SER A 149 6.30 -7.61 -3.62
CA SER A 149 5.20 -6.75 -4.11
C SER A 149 4.08 -7.54 -4.80
N GLY A 150 3.70 -8.68 -4.22
CA GLY A 150 2.60 -9.52 -4.70
C GLY A 150 2.96 -10.50 -5.82
N GLU A 151 4.24 -10.70 -6.15
CA GLU A 151 4.69 -11.72 -7.12
C GLU A 151 4.54 -13.14 -6.58
N ASN A 152 5.01 -13.36 -5.35
CA ASN A 152 5.06 -14.69 -4.76
C ASN A 152 4.36 -14.69 -3.40
N ILE A 153 3.21 -15.35 -3.35
CA ILE A 153 2.38 -15.48 -2.14
C ILE A 153 2.36 -16.91 -1.56
N GLU A 154 3.13 -17.82 -2.15
CA GLU A 154 3.27 -19.18 -1.63
C GLU A 154 4.17 -19.18 -0.37
N PRO A 155 3.85 -20.01 0.65
CA PRO A 155 2.77 -21.00 0.70
C PRO A 155 1.46 -20.52 1.36
N PHE A 156 1.23 -19.21 1.47
CA PHE A 156 0.12 -18.63 2.26
C PHE A 156 -1.00 -18.01 1.39
N THR A 157 -1.15 -18.50 0.16
CA THR A 157 -2.12 -18.02 -0.85
C THR A 157 -3.56 -17.92 -0.34
N VAL A 158 -3.99 -18.82 0.55
CA VAL A 158 -5.36 -18.82 1.11
C VAL A 158 -5.51 -17.80 2.25
N HIS A 159 -4.42 -17.44 2.92
CA HIS A 159 -4.45 -16.59 4.12
C HIS A 159 -4.17 -15.12 3.85
N ILE A 160 -3.54 -14.79 2.70
CA ILE A 160 -3.23 -13.39 2.35
C ILE A 160 -4.48 -12.53 2.14
N GLY A 161 -5.54 -13.07 1.53
CA GLY A 161 -6.78 -12.35 1.27
C GLY A 161 -7.45 -11.82 2.54
N PRO A 162 -7.71 -12.67 3.56
CA PRO A 162 -8.26 -12.24 4.84
C PRO A 162 -7.45 -11.12 5.50
N VAL A 163 -6.12 -11.24 5.53
CA VAL A 163 -5.22 -10.23 6.10
C VAL A 163 -5.37 -8.89 5.38
N LEU A 164 -5.23 -8.87 4.06
CA LEU A 164 -5.33 -7.63 3.28
C LEU A 164 -6.72 -7.00 3.34
N SER A 165 -7.78 -7.81 3.33
CA SER A 165 -9.14 -7.30 3.44
C SER A 165 -9.41 -6.63 4.79
N SER A 166 -8.86 -7.19 5.88
CA SER A 166 -8.95 -6.59 7.21
C SER A 166 -8.16 -5.29 7.29
N TRP A 167 -6.93 -5.27 6.78
CA TRP A 167 -6.09 -4.07 6.79
C TRP A 167 -6.69 -2.96 5.93
N ILE A 168 -7.25 -3.26 4.75
CA ILE A 168 -7.91 -2.25 3.93
C ILE A 168 -9.12 -1.64 4.64
N ASP A 169 -9.96 -2.44 5.29
CA ASP A 169 -11.13 -1.91 6.01
C ASP A 169 -10.72 -1.01 7.19
N GLU A 170 -9.71 -1.42 7.97
CA GLU A 170 -9.13 -0.62 9.05
C GLU A 170 -8.51 0.70 8.54
N LEU A 171 -7.63 0.63 7.54
CA LEU A 171 -6.88 1.77 7.05
C LEU A 171 -7.75 2.80 6.31
N LEU A 172 -8.82 2.36 5.64
CA LEU A 172 -9.74 3.26 4.95
C LEU A 172 -10.82 3.83 5.88
N ALA A 173 -11.04 3.26 7.06
CA ALA A 173 -11.90 3.84 8.08
C ALA A 173 -11.32 5.14 8.65
N GLU A 174 -9.99 5.25 8.71
CA GLU A 174 -9.29 6.46 9.12
C GLU A 174 -9.11 7.45 7.96
N LYS A 175 -9.05 8.74 8.29
CA LYS A 175 -8.82 9.80 7.31
C LYS A 175 -7.32 9.90 7.02
N ASP A 176 -6.94 9.82 5.74
CA ASP A 176 -5.57 10.03 5.26
C ASP A 176 -4.52 9.11 5.91
N HIS A 177 -4.88 7.86 6.23
CA HIS A 177 -3.96 6.93 6.88
C HIS A 177 -2.71 6.66 6.00
N PRO A 178 -1.47 6.88 6.50
CA PRO A 178 -0.25 6.85 5.70
C PRO A 178 0.06 5.49 5.06
N LEU A 179 -0.38 4.40 5.69
CA LEU A 179 -0.16 3.03 5.19
C LEU A 179 -1.17 2.58 4.11
N ALA A 180 -2.29 3.29 3.94
CA ALA A 180 -3.34 2.87 3.01
C ALA A 180 -2.80 2.72 1.59
N GLU A 181 -1.98 3.67 1.13
CA GLU A 181 -1.37 3.62 -0.21
C GLU A 181 -0.47 2.39 -0.37
N LYS A 182 0.39 2.09 0.62
CA LYS A 182 1.30 0.93 0.58
C LYS A 182 0.51 -0.38 0.49
N VAL A 183 -0.51 -0.57 1.34
CA VAL A 183 -1.33 -1.79 1.37
C VAL A 183 -2.18 -1.94 0.11
N MET A 184 -2.74 -0.84 -0.41
CA MET A 184 -3.50 -0.86 -1.65
C MET A 184 -2.63 -1.18 -2.87
N LYS A 185 -1.40 -0.65 -2.94
CA LYS A 185 -0.42 -1.01 -3.98
C LYS A 185 -0.03 -2.49 -3.93
N LEU A 186 0.18 -3.04 -2.74
CA LEU A 186 0.41 -4.48 -2.57
C LEU A 186 -0.79 -5.30 -3.06
N THR A 187 -2.00 -4.88 -2.69
CA THR A 187 -3.25 -5.55 -3.11
C THR A 187 -3.43 -5.49 -4.62
N ASP A 188 -3.12 -4.36 -5.26
CA ASP A 188 -3.09 -4.20 -6.71
C ASP A 188 -2.05 -5.13 -7.36
N GLY A 189 -0.85 -5.26 -6.79
CA GLY A 189 0.17 -6.21 -7.22
C GLY A 189 -0.32 -7.65 -7.20
N ILE A 190 -1.00 -8.05 -6.12
CA ILE A 190 -1.60 -9.39 -5.99
C ILE A 190 -2.75 -9.58 -6.97
N LEU A 191 -3.62 -8.59 -7.19
CA LEU A 191 -4.66 -8.69 -8.22
C LEU A 191 -4.05 -8.93 -9.61
N LYS A 192 -2.97 -8.23 -9.95
CA LYS A 192 -2.30 -8.35 -11.24
C LYS A 192 -1.66 -9.72 -11.48
N LYS A 193 -1.06 -10.30 -10.44
CA LYS A 193 -0.17 -11.48 -10.57
C LYS A 193 -0.78 -12.76 -10.01
N ASN A 194 -1.66 -12.63 -9.03
CA ASN A 194 -2.22 -13.72 -8.21
C ASN A 194 -3.71 -13.50 -7.92
N ALA A 195 -4.49 -13.02 -8.91
CA ALA A 195 -5.92 -12.69 -8.75
C ALA A 195 -6.77 -13.74 -7.99
N PRO A 196 -6.59 -15.07 -8.20
CA PRO A 196 -7.37 -16.08 -7.48
C PRO A 196 -7.21 -16.05 -5.97
N ALA A 197 -6.11 -15.48 -5.43
CA ALA A 197 -5.88 -15.35 -3.99
C ALA A 197 -6.83 -14.36 -3.31
N LEU A 198 -7.38 -13.41 -4.06
CA LEU A 198 -8.34 -12.40 -3.58
C LEU A 198 -9.72 -12.75 -4.12
N ASN A 199 -10.42 -13.68 -3.46
CA ASN A 199 -11.74 -14.13 -3.88
C ASN A 199 -12.75 -14.14 -2.71
N GLY A 200 -14.01 -14.46 -3.02
CA GLY A 200 -15.05 -14.68 -2.02
C GLY A 200 -15.24 -13.53 -1.04
N GLU A 201 -15.14 -13.83 0.25
CA GLU A 201 -15.37 -12.89 1.34
C GLU A 201 -14.32 -11.76 1.37
N SER A 202 -13.04 -12.08 1.19
CA SER A 202 -11.97 -11.07 1.21
C SER A 202 -12.15 -10.03 0.11
N LEU A 203 -12.49 -10.48 -1.11
CA LEU A 203 -12.76 -9.55 -2.21
C LEU A 203 -14.00 -8.70 -1.93
N SER A 204 -15.05 -9.29 -1.34
CA SER A 204 -16.27 -8.55 -1.00
C SER A 204 -15.98 -7.46 0.03
N LYS A 205 -15.22 -7.77 1.09
CA LYS A 205 -14.75 -6.81 2.10
C LYS A 205 -13.93 -5.67 1.49
N ILE A 206 -12.99 -5.99 0.60
CA ILE A 206 -12.18 -4.98 -0.10
C ILE A 206 -13.07 -4.04 -0.92
N VAL A 207 -13.98 -4.58 -1.73
CA VAL A 207 -14.90 -3.76 -2.55
C VAL A 207 -15.77 -2.87 -1.66
N CYS A 208 -16.35 -3.42 -0.59
CA CYS A 208 -17.14 -2.68 0.39
C CYS A 208 -16.36 -1.51 1.01
N ALA A 209 -15.14 -1.76 1.51
CA ALA A 209 -14.31 -0.74 2.16
C ALA A 209 -13.94 0.39 1.20
N VAL A 210 -13.55 0.03 -0.03
CA VAL A 210 -13.19 0.98 -1.08
C VAL A 210 -14.40 1.81 -1.52
N CYS A 211 -15.58 1.20 -1.69
CA CYS A 211 -16.82 1.90 -1.98
C CYS A 211 -17.23 2.87 -0.87
N ARG A 212 -17.13 2.43 0.40
CA ARG A 212 -17.44 3.26 1.57
C ARG A 212 -16.56 4.50 1.61
N LYS A 213 -15.24 4.30 1.44
CA LYS A 213 -14.27 5.39 1.44
C LYS A 213 -14.48 6.35 0.27
N ALA A 214 -14.75 5.83 -0.91
CA ALA A 214 -14.96 6.64 -2.11
C ALA A 214 -16.23 7.51 -2.03
N CYS A 215 -17.18 7.21 -1.14
CA CYS A 215 -18.35 8.04 -0.88
C CYS A 215 -18.11 9.17 0.14
N ILE A 216 -16.91 9.28 0.73
CA ILE A 216 -16.57 10.38 1.63
C ILE A 216 -16.17 11.60 0.79
N PRO A 217 -16.87 12.74 0.88
CA PRO A 217 -16.56 13.93 0.08
C PRO A 217 -15.15 14.47 0.37
N CYS A 218 -14.47 14.96 -0.67
CA CYS A 218 -13.16 15.62 -0.59
C CYS A 218 -12.05 14.76 0.05
N ASP A 219 -12.14 13.43 -0.03
CA ASP A 219 -11.13 12.52 0.50
C ASP A 219 -10.00 12.30 -0.52
N ALA A 220 -8.74 12.47 -0.11
CA ALA A 220 -7.59 12.34 -0.99
C ALA A 220 -7.39 10.91 -1.53
N GLN A 221 -8.00 9.91 -0.89
CA GLN A 221 -7.84 8.50 -1.20
C GLN A 221 -8.85 7.98 -2.24
N ILE A 222 -9.82 8.81 -2.69
CA ILE A 222 -10.82 8.42 -3.70
C ILE A 222 -10.15 7.95 -5.00
N LYS A 223 -9.12 8.65 -5.47
CA LYS A 223 -8.40 8.27 -6.70
C LYS A 223 -7.77 6.89 -6.58
N MET A 224 -7.18 6.58 -5.43
CA MET A 224 -6.61 5.25 -5.16
C MET A 224 -7.72 4.19 -5.12
N CYS A 225 -8.85 4.51 -4.48
CA CYS A 225 -10.02 3.63 -4.40
C CYS A 225 -10.54 3.24 -5.79
N LEU A 226 -10.74 4.23 -6.67
CA LEU A 226 -11.16 4.01 -8.06
C LEU A 226 -10.13 3.19 -8.85
N SER A 227 -8.83 3.44 -8.64
CA SER A 227 -7.77 2.66 -9.29
C SER A 227 -7.81 1.19 -8.85
N LEU A 228 -8.05 0.91 -7.57
CA LEU A 228 -8.14 -0.46 -7.08
C LEU A 228 -9.38 -1.17 -7.62
N LEU A 229 -10.54 -0.49 -7.67
CA LEU A 229 -11.75 -1.02 -8.32
C LEU A 229 -11.51 -1.32 -9.81
N ALA A 230 -10.77 -0.47 -10.52
CA ALA A 230 -10.40 -0.71 -11.92
C ALA A 230 -9.55 -1.97 -12.08
N SER A 231 -8.58 -2.18 -11.18
CA SER A 231 -7.77 -3.41 -11.16
C SER A 231 -8.60 -4.65 -10.83
N ILE A 232 -9.55 -4.55 -9.88
CA ILE A 232 -10.48 -5.65 -9.57
C ILE A 232 -11.29 -6.02 -10.82
N LEU A 233 -11.83 -5.05 -11.55
CA LEU A 233 -12.59 -5.30 -12.78
C LEU A 233 -11.74 -5.90 -13.90
N LYS A 234 -10.46 -5.52 -13.98
CA LYS A 234 -9.55 -5.99 -15.02
C LYS A 234 -9.06 -7.41 -14.79
N TYR A 235 -8.71 -7.75 -13.55
CA TYR A 235 -8.06 -9.03 -13.22
C TYR A 235 -8.97 -10.01 -12.49
N ASN A 236 -10.11 -9.55 -11.98
CA ASN A 236 -11.02 -10.36 -11.17
C ASN A 236 -12.49 -10.06 -11.52
N ARG A 237 -13.43 -10.60 -10.73
CA ARG A 237 -14.86 -10.38 -10.90
C ARG A 237 -15.43 -9.75 -9.63
N ILE A 238 -16.14 -8.64 -9.77
CA ILE A 238 -16.90 -8.07 -8.65
C ILE A 238 -17.92 -9.11 -8.17
N PRO A 239 -17.92 -9.48 -6.87
CA PRO A 239 -18.92 -10.37 -6.31
C PRO A 239 -20.32 -9.82 -6.53
N LYS A 240 -21.28 -10.67 -6.91
CA LYS A 240 -22.65 -10.23 -7.26
C LYS A 240 -23.32 -9.41 -6.16
N ALA A 241 -23.05 -9.74 -4.89
CA ALA A 241 -23.57 -9.03 -3.73
C ALA A 241 -23.11 -7.55 -3.67
N GLU A 242 -21.92 -7.26 -4.21
CA GLU A 242 -21.28 -5.95 -4.12
C GLU A 242 -21.51 -5.06 -5.34
N VAL A 243 -22.16 -5.58 -6.40
CA VAL A 243 -22.42 -4.80 -7.62
C VAL A 243 -23.25 -3.56 -7.30
N LEU A 244 -24.25 -3.67 -6.42
CA LEU A 244 -25.05 -2.51 -6.00
C LEU A 244 -24.19 -1.44 -5.33
N ALA A 245 -23.30 -1.82 -4.41
CA ALA A 245 -22.40 -0.90 -3.73
C ALA A 245 -21.54 -0.13 -4.76
N VAL A 246 -20.89 -0.86 -5.68
CA VAL A 246 -20.09 -0.26 -6.76
C VAL A 246 -20.91 0.69 -7.63
N VAL A 247 -22.09 0.28 -8.07
CA VAL A 247 -22.96 1.10 -8.91
C VAL A 247 -23.37 2.39 -8.21
N THR A 248 -23.82 2.30 -6.96
CA THR A 248 -24.22 3.48 -6.18
C THR A 248 -23.04 4.43 -5.91
N THR A 249 -21.85 3.90 -5.60
CA THR A 249 -20.64 4.71 -5.43
C THR A 249 -20.29 5.48 -6.71
N LEU A 250 -20.33 4.81 -7.86
CA LEU A 250 -20.06 5.47 -9.15
C LEU A 250 -21.13 6.50 -9.52
N CYS A 251 -22.40 6.23 -9.21
CA CYS A 251 -23.49 7.21 -9.34
C CYS A 251 -23.25 8.43 -8.46
N CYS A 252 -22.67 8.28 -7.26
CA CYS A 252 -22.29 9.44 -6.47
C CYS A 252 -21.15 10.23 -7.13
N LEU A 253 -20.06 9.54 -7.47
CA LEU A 253 -18.83 10.17 -7.96
C LEU A 253 -18.93 10.81 -9.34
N VAL A 254 -19.89 10.41 -10.17
CA VAL A 254 -20.09 11.06 -11.48
C VAL A 254 -20.55 12.52 -11.35
N ASN A 255 -21.12 12.89 -10.20
CA ASN A 255 -21.51 14.26 -9.88
C ASN A 255 -20.32 15.10 -9.35
N ASP A 256 -19.19 14.47 -9.00
CA ASP A 256 -17.99 15.17 -8.53
C ASP A 256 -17.15 15.67 -9.71
N ARG A 257 -16.79 16.95 -9.71
CA ARG A 257 -15.97 17.58 -10.75
C ARG A 257 -14.60 16.95 -10.90
N ILE A 258 -14.02 16.42 -9.82
CA ILE A 258 -12.66 15.89 -9.81
C ILE A 258 -12.62 14.45 -10.33
N HIS A 259 -13.60 13.63 -9.95
CA HIS A 259 -13.58 12.18 -10.17
C HIS A 259 -14.61 11.68 -11.20
N SER A 260 -15.39 12.58 -11.81
CA SER A 260 -16.45 12.20 -12.76
C SER A 260 -15.92 11.41 -13.97
N ALA A 261 -14.76 11.79 -14.52
CA ALA A 261 -14.19 11.14 -15.69
C ALA A 261 -13.79 9.68 -15.39
N GLU A 262 -13.09 9.45 -14.27
CA GLU A 262 -12.70 8.13 -13.80
C GLU A 262 -13.91 7.28 -13.43
N ALA A 263 -14.88 7.85 -12.71
CA ALA A 263 -16.12 7.16 -12.35
C ALA A 263 -16.90 6.72 -13.59
N HIS A 264 -16.98 7.58 -14.61
CA HIS A 264 -17.64 7.26 -15.87
C HIS A 264 -16.91 6.16 -16.64
N GLN A 265 -15.58 6.22 -16.75
CA GLN A 265 -14.81 5.12 -17.36
C GLN A 265 -15.00 3.80 -16.61
N LEU A 266 -15.03 3.84 -15.28
CA LEU A 266 -15.20 2.65 -14.48
C LEU A 266 -16.60 2.05 -14.64
N MET A 267 -17.65 2.88 -14.68
CA MET A 267 -19.01 2.44 -14.95
C MET A 267 -19.12 1.75 -16.31
N ARG A 268 -18.47 2.29 -17.35
CA ARG A 268 -18.40 1.62 -18.66
C ARG A 268 -17.76 0.23 -18.54
N ASN A 269 -16.66 0.10 -17.82
CA ASN A 269 -16.01 -1.20 -17.61
C ASN A 269 -16.92 -2.20 -16.87
N VAL A 270 -17.71 -1.73 -15.90
CA VAL A 270 -18.71 -2.56 -15.21
C VAL A 270 -19.80 -3.01 -16.18
N LEU A 271 -20.32 -2.09 -17.00
CA LEU A 271 -21.38 -2.35 -17.98
C LEU A 271 -20.92 -3.30 -19.09
N SER A 272 -19.67 -3.20 -19.56
CA SER A 272 -19.09 -4.14 -20.52
C SER A 272 -18.67 -5.48 -19.90
N SER A 273 -18.79 -5.64 -18.58
CA SER A 273 -18.46 -6.89 -17.89
C SER A 273 -19.65 -7.87 -17.87
N ARG A 274 -19.43 -9.06 -17.32
CA ARG A 274 -20.50 -10.05 -17.05
C ARG A 274 -21.62 -9.52 -16.13
N ASN A 275 -21.35 -8.48 -15.35
CA ASN A 275 -22.34 -7.82 -14.50
C ASN A 275 -23.11 -6.71 -15.22
N GLY A 276 -22.91 -6.52 -16.54
CA GLY A 276 -23.50 -5.43 -17.30
C GLY A 276 -25.02 -5.37 -17.25
N TYR A 277 -25.68 -6.49 -17.55
CA TYR A 277 -27.13 -6.58 -17.48
C TYR A 277 -27.69 -6.35 -16.06
N THR A 278 -26.98 -6.85 -15.04
CA THR A 278 -27.35 -6.62 -13.63
C THR A 278 -27.21 -5.15 -13.28
N THR A 279 -26.12 -4.51 -13.72
CA THR A 279 -25.83 -3.10 -13.51
C THR A 279 -26.90 -2.21 -14.15
N MET A 280 -27.27 -2.50 -15.39
CA MET A 280 -28.36 -1.81 -16.09
C MET A 280 -29.68 -1.90 -15.32
N ARG A 281 -30.10 -3.10 -14.92
CA ARG A 281 -31.31 -3.29 -14.10
C ARG A 281 -31.23 -2.55 -12.77
N LEU A 282 -30.05 -2.49 -12.14
CA LEU A 282 -29.87 -1.74 -10.90
C LEU A 282 -30.03 -0.23 -11.12
N LEU A 283 -29.49 0.32 -12.20
CA LEU A 283 -29.69 1.73 -12.57
C LEU A 283 -31.18 2.04 -12.82
N GLU A 284 -31.88 1.18 -13.56
CA GLU A 284 -33.34 1.30 -13.76
C GLU A 284 -34.10 1.27 -12.43
N ASN A 285 -33.79 0.30 -11.56
CA ASN A 285 -34.42 0.17 -10.25
C ASN A 285 -34.17 1.39 -9.36
N ILE A 286 -32.98 1.99 -9.42
CA ILE A 286 -32.65 3.22 -8.69
C ILE A 286 -33.57 4.36 -9.14
N CYS A 287 -33.76 4.53 -10.46
CA CYS A 287 -34.64 5.56 -11.01
C CYS A 287 -36.12 5.32 -10.67
N GLN A 288 -36.61 4.08 -10.81
CA GLN A 288 -38.00 3.73 -10.48
C GLN A 288 -38.33 3.94 -8.99
N ARG A 289 -37.36 3.69 -8.11
CA ARG A 289 -37.53 3.85 -6.65
C ARG A 289 -37.20 5.25 -6.14
N SER A 290 -37.05 6.22 -7.04
CA SER A 290 -36.76 7.62 -6.69
C SER A 290 -37.76 8.23 -5.70
N LYS A 291 -39.04 7.84 -5.75
CA LYS A 291 -40.10 8.30 -4.82
C LYS A 291 -40.00 7.70 -3.41
N GLU A 292 -39.47 6.49 -3.28
CA GLU A 292 -39.45 5.71 -2.03
C GLU A 292 -38.02 5.24 -1.73
N PRO A 293 -37.15 6.14 -1.22
CA PRO A 293 -35.79 5.77 -0.88
C PRO A 293 -35.77 4.70 0.22
N PRO A 294 -34.73 3.86 0.28
CA PRO A 294 -34.49 2.99 1.43
C PRO A 294 -34.46 3.82 2.72
N LYS A 295 -35.01 3.29 3.82
CA LYS A 295 -35.11 3.98 5.13
C LYS A 295 -33.78 4.54 5.66
N ASN A 296 -32.65 4.01 5.19
CA ASN A 296 -31.30 4.33 5.66
C ASN A 296 -30.56 5.33 4.77
N VAL A 297 -31.22 5.91 3.77
CA VAL A 297 -30.61 6.87 2.82
C VAL A 297 -31.32 8.20 2.97
N ASP A 298 -30.57 9.26 3.28
CA ASP A 298 -31.10 10.61 3.35
C ASP A 298 -31.47 11.14 1.96
N ILE A 299 -32.36 12.14 1.92
CA ILE A 299 -32.89 12.70 0.67
C ILE A 299 -31.77 13.25 -0.23
N LYS A 300 -30.71 13.84 0.34
CA LYS A 300 -29.62 14.41 -0.46
C LYS A 300 -28.79 13.32 -1.11
N THR A 301 -28.39 12.30 -0.36
CA THR A 301 -27.67 11.15 -0.91
C THR A 301 -28.51 10.42 -1.96
N ARG A 302 -29.81 10.25 -1.73
CA ARG A 302 -30.75 9.73 -2.72
C ARG A 302 -30.67 10.54 -4.02
N ASP A 303 -30.79 11.86 -3.93
CA ASP A 303 -30.82 12.73 -5.12
C ASP A 303 -29.52 12.63 -5.92
N ILE A 304 -28.38 12.58 -5.23
CA ILE A 304 -27.07 12.40 -5.85
C ILE A 304 -27.02 11.06 -6.62
N ILE A 305 -27.44 9.96 -5.98
CA ILE A 305 -27.44 8.62 -6.60
C ILE A 305 -28.39 8.57 -7.81
N VAL A 306 -29.61 9.10 -7.67
CA VAL A 306 -30.62 9.10 -8.75
C VAL A 306 -30.16 9.95 -9.93
N ARG A 307 -29.54 11.12 -9.68
CA ARG A 307 -28.93 11.95 -10.74
C ARG A 307 -27.83 11.21 -11.48
N GLY A 308 -26.96 10.51 -10.76
CA GLY A 308 -25.92 9.68 -11.36
C GLY A 308 -26.50 8.51 -12.17
N ALA A 309 -27.58 7.89 -11.70
CA ALA A 309 -28.25 6.82 -12.42
C ALA A 309 -28.89 7.30 -13.74
N ILE A 310 -29.58 8.46 -13.70
CA ILE A 310 -30.10 9.13 -14.90
C ILE A 310 -28.96 9.41 -15.88
N PHE A 311 -27.86 10.00 -15.40
CA PHE A 311 -26.69 10.31 -16.23
C PHE A 311 -26.14 9.07 -16.95
N PHE A 312 -25.96 7.96 -16.22
CA PHE A 312 -25.44 6.73 -16.83
C PHE A 312 -26.43 6.09 -17.79
N LEU A 313 -27.72 5.99 -17.44
CA LEU A 313 -28.75 5.47 -18.34
C LEU A 313 -28.83 6.29 -19.63
N SER A 314 -28.79 7.62 -19.52
CA SER A 314 -28.77 8.51 -20.69
C SER A 314 -27.53 8.30 -21.55
N THR A 315 -26.38 8.10 -20.93
CA THR A 315 -25.11 7.87 -21.64
C THR A 315 -25.06 6.51 -22.32
N ILE A 316 -25.69 5.48 -21.76
CA ILE A 316 -25.76 4.15 -22.39
C ILE A 316 -26.63 4.19 -23.66
N ILE A 317 -27.76 4.90 -23.62
CA ILE A 317 -28.74 4.91 -24.73
C ILE A 317 -28.34 5.92 -25.81
N TRP A 318 -27.97 7.15 -25.43
CA TRP A 318 -27.75 8.26 -26.35
C TRP A 318 -26.29 8.72 -26.42
N GLY A 319 -25.38 8.07 -25.70
CA GLY A 319 -23.96 8.41 -25.76
C GLY A 319 -23.32 7.99 -27.08
N SER A 320 -22.23 8.68 -27.44
CA SER A 320 -21.48 8.40 -28.66
C SER A 320 -20.72 7.06 -28.65
N ASN A 321 -20.58 6.43 -27.48
CA ASN A 321 -19.87 5.18 -27.26
C ASN A 321 -20.82 4.15 -26.64
N GLN A 322 -21.85 3.75 -27.38
CA GLN A 322 -22.77 2.69 -26.95
C GLN A 322 -22.02 1.38 -26.72
N ILE A 323 -22.49 0.60 -25.75
CA ILE A 323 -21.92 -0.72 -25.46
C ILE A 323 -22.70 -1.74 -26.29
N ASP A 324 -22.14 -2.16 -27.42
CA ASP A 324 -22.82 -3.00 -28.42
C ASP A 324 -23.39 -4.32 -27.86
N ASP A 325 -22.74 -4.88 -26.82
CA ASP A 325 -23.16 -6.13 -26.17
C ASP A 325 -24.43 -5.97 -25.29
N LEU A 326 -24.80 -4.74 -24.95
CA LEU A 326 -25.94 -4.42 -24.10
C LEU A 326 -27.14 -4.09 -25.00
N GLN A 327 -28.04 -5.06 -25.19
CA GLN A 327 -29.30 -4.86 -25.92
C GLN A 327 -30.29 -4.03 -25.10
N VAL A 328 -30.08 -2.73 -25.08
CA VAL A 328 -30.92 -1.76 -24.38
C VAL A 328 -31.90 -1.15 -25.36
N THR A 329 -33.21 -1.28 -25.09
CA THR A 329 -34.24 -0.64 -25.92
C THR A 329 -34.75 0.62 -25.24
N PRO A 330 -34.77 1.79 -25.91
CA PRO A 330 -35.25 3.04 -25.30
C PRO A 330 -36.61 2.95 -24.58
N PRO A 331 -37.64 2.23 -25.11
CA PRO A 331 -38.93 2.09 -24.44
C PRO A 331 -38.87 1.47 -23.05
N SER A 332 -37.90 0.60 -22.76
CA SER A 332 -37.78 -0.07 -21.46
C SER A 332 -37.33 0.87 -20.33
N ILE A 333 -36.59 1.93 -20.67
CA ILE A 333 -35.96 2.84 -19.69
C ILE A 333 -36.66 4.21 -19.63
N LEU A 334 -37.33 4.61 -20.72
CA LEU A 334 -38.03 5.90 -20.81
C LEU A 334 -38.96 6.20 -19.62
N PRO A 335 -39.80 5.27 -19.11
CA PRO A 335 -40.64 5.54 -17.95
C PRO A 335 -39.83 5.96 -16.71
N ALA A 336 -38.71 5.27 -16.46
CA ALA A 336 -37.85 5.57 -15.33
C ALA A 336 -37.17 6.95 -15.47
N LEU A 337 -36.80 7.34 -16.69
CA LEU A 337 -36.19 8.65 -16.99
C LEU A 337 -37.19 9.81 -16.97
N ILE A 338 -38.47 9.57 -17.21
CA ILE A 338 -39.52 10.60 -17.12
C ILE A 338 -39.89 10.84 -15.65
N GLU A 339 -40.05 9.77 -14.88
CA GLU A 339 -40.51 9.89 -13.50
C GLU A 339 -39.43 10.38 -12.54
N ALA A 340 -38.21 9.85 -12.64
CA ALA A 340 -37.16 10.15 -11.65
C ALA A 340 -36.83 11.65 -11.51
N PRO A 341 -36.68 12.45 -12.58
CA PRO A 341 -36.40 13.88 -12.47
C PRO A 341 -37.45 14.67 -11.69
N SER A 342 -38.73 14.28 -11.78
CA SER A 342 -39.84 14.97 -11.09
C SER A 342 -39.77 14.86 -9.57
N THR A 343 -38.96 13.93 -9.04
CA THR A 343 -38.83 13.65 -7.62
C THR A 343 -37.61 14.31 -6.97
N LEU A 344 -36.70 14.86 -7.79
CA LEU A 344 -35.44 15.44 -7.34
C LEU A 344 -35.67 16.86 -6.84
N LEU A 345 -34.97 17.23 -5.76
CA LEU A 345 -34.91 18.63 -5.36
C LEU A 345 -34.15 19.44 -6.43
N PRO A 346 -34.52 20.72 -6.64
CA PRO A 346 -33.78 21.60 -7.53
C PRO A 346 -32.31 21.70 -7.09
N LEU A 347 -31.41 21.86 -8.07
CA LEU A 347 -29.99 22.13 -7.83
C LEU A 347 -29.86 23.46 -7.09
N SER A 348 -29.64 23.45 -5.77
CA SER A 348 -29.20 24.66 -5.07
C SER A 348 -27.70 24.84 -5.29
N ASP A 349 -27.25 26.06 -5.58
CA ASP A 349 -25.84 26.42 -5.83
C ASP A 349 -24.85 26.04 -4.72
N ALA A 350 -25.34 25.61 -3.55
CA ALA A 350 -24.53 25.15 -2.40
C ALA A 350 -24.13 23.66 -2.43
N MET A 351 -24.40 22.92 -3.51
CA MET A 351 -24.04 21.49 -3.65
C MET A 351 -22.88 21.23 -4.62
N LEU A 352 -22.05 22.25 -4.88
CA LEU A 352 -20.84 22.17 -5.71
C LEU A 352 -19.57 22.13 -4.87
#